data_AF-W4LH35-F1
#
_entry.id   AF-W4LH35-F1
#
_cell.length_a   1.000
_cell.length_b   1.000
_cell.length_c   1.000
_cell.angle_alpha   90.00
_cell.angle_beta   90.00
_cell.angle_gamma   90.00
#
_symmetry.space_group_name_H-M   'P 1'
#
loop_
_entity.id
_entity.type
_entity.pdbx_description
1 polymer ?
#
loop_
_entity_poly.entity_id
_entity_poly.type
_entity_poly.pdbx_seq_one_letter_code
_entity_poly.pdbx_strand_id
1 'polypeptide(L)'
;MNWQVRIHSPIAIKSRLGSTFIEIPPISPVVTEYQVHRLTCEVCGASTYGTWPHGVPTGMIGPRAQAIVSLCTGAYRLSKRTTQQVLHDLFGLSLSVGTISNPEASTTKVLEAPVDQARAYVQEQARAHLNETGWRQGGKRAWLWVAAATWVW
;
A
#
# COMPACT_ATOMS: atom_id res chain seq x y z
N MET A 1 10.87 -26.97 60.26
CA MET A 1 12.21 -26.62 60.79
C MET A 1 13.22 -27.59 60.17
N ASN A 2 14.43 -27.08 59.90
CA ASN A 2 15.61 -27.77 59.35
C ASN A 2 15.66 -27.97 57.83
N TRP A 3 16.17 -26.91 57.22
CA TRP A 3 16.96 -26.89 56.00
C TRP A 3 18.26 -27.69 56.17
N GLN A 4 18.65 -28.47 55.15
CA GLN A 4 20.06 -28.68 54.83
C GLN A 4 20.27 -28.68 53.31
N VAL A 5 21.24 -27.87 52.90
CA VAL A 5 21.67 -27.58 51.54
C VAL A 5 22.96 -28.32 51.25
N ARG A 6 23.10 -28.98 50.08
CA ARG A 6 24.36 -29.19 49.32
C ARG A 6 23.99 -29.38 47.83
N ILE A 7 24.06 -28.33 47.00
CA ILE A 7 25.19 -27.83 46.19
C ILE A 7 25.43 -28.65 44.90
N HIS A 8 25.12 -27.98 43.78
CA HIS A 8 25.69 -28.05 42.43
C HIS A 8 25.64 -29.36 41.64
N SER A 9 24.65 -29.44 40.75
CA SER A 9 24.93 -29.83 39.36
C SER A 9 24.34 -28.74 38.45
N PRO A 10 25.12 -28.20 37.50
CA PRO A 10 24.67 -27.10 36.66
C PRO A 10 23.60 -27.65 35.74
N ILE A 11 22.36 -27.23 35.92
CA ILE A 11 21.39 -27.28 34.82
C ILE A 11 22.02 -26.40 33.75
N ALA A 12 22.63 -27.05 32.76
CA ALA A 12 23.02 -26.39 31.54
C ALA A 12 21.73 -25.80 30.98
N ILE A 13 21.50 -24.52 31.23
CA ILE A 13 20.71 -23.68 30.35
C ILE A 13 21.43 -23.85 29.01
N LYS A 14 20.93 -24.75 28.15
CA LYS A 14 21.27 -24.72 26.74
C LYS A 14 20.81 -23.36 26.28
N SER A 15 21.70 -22.38 26.36
CA SER A 15 21.54 -21.10 25.71
C SER A 15 21.15 -21.43 24.28
N ARG A 16 19.96 -21.02 23.86
CA ARG A 16 19.54 -21.17 22.48
C ARG A 16 20.51 -20.34 21.65
N LEU A 17 21.55 -20.97 21.13
CA LEU A 17 22.38 -20.42 20.08
C LEU A 17 21.56 -20.53 18.79
N GLY A 18 20.66 -19.56 18.59
CA GLY A 18 19.92 -19.41 17.34
C GLY A 18 20.52 -18.25 16.55
N SER A 19 21.09 -18.51 15.39
CA SER A 19 21.39 -17.49 14.40
C SER A 19 20.19 -17.35 13.47
N THR A 20 19.56 -16.18 13.44
CA THR A 20 18.47 -15.89 12.51
C THR A 20 19.05 -15.25 11.24
N PHE A 21 18.74 -15.84 10.10
CA PHE A 21 18.98 -15.25 8.78
C PHE A 21 17.63 -14.89 8.16
N ILE A 22 17.51 -13.65 7.66
CA ILE A 22 16.27 -13.11 7.07
C ILE A 22 16.64 -12.57 5.69
N GLU A 23 15.93 -13.03 4.67
CA GLU A 23 16.15 -12.66 3.27
C GLU A 23 14.81 -12.32 2.61
N ILE A 24 14.82 -11.39 1.65
CA ILE A 24 13.65 -11.07 0.82
C ILE A 24 13.87 -11.70 -0.55
N PRO A 25 13.05 -12.68 -0.97
CA PRO A 25 13.23 -13.30 -2.28
C PRO A 25 12.91 -12.30 -3.41
N PRO A 26 13.45 -12.50 -4.63
CA PRO A 26 13.08 -11.71 -5.79
C PRO A 26 11.57 -11.71 -6.01
N ILE A 27 10.99 -10.52 -6.24
CA ILE A 27 9.55 -10.37 -6.45
C ILE A 27 9.31 -9.99 -7.91
N SER A 28 8.62 -10.85 -8.66
CA SER A 28 8.27 -10.61 -10.05
C SER A 28 6.77 -10.31 -10.21
N PRO A 29 6.40 -9.31 -11.02
CA PRO A 29 5.01 -8.98 -11.27
C PRO A 29 4.39 -10.00 -12.22
N VAL A 30 3.12 -10.33 -11.99
CA VAL A 30 2.32 -11.10 -12.94
C VAL A 30 1.63 -10.11 -13.87
N VAL A 31 1.95 -10.17 -15.16
CA VAL A 31 1.35 -9.33 -16.20
C VAL A 31 0.42 -10.18 -17.04
N THR A 32 -0.83 -9.75 -17.18
CA THR A 32 -1.83 -10.39 -18.04
C THR A 32 -2.20 -9.43 -19.14
N GLU A 33 -1.86 -9.78 -20.37
CA GLU A 33 -2.25 -9.02 -21.56
C GLU A 33 -3.54 -9.60 -22.13
N TYR A 34 -4.53 -8.74 -22.35
CA TYR A 34 -5.76 -9.10 -23.05
C TYR A 34 -5.69 -8.55 -24.47
N GLN A 35 -5.90 -9.43 -25.45
CA GLN A 35 -5.85 -9.05 -26.87
C GLN A 35 -7.21 -9.31 -27.54
N VAL A 36 -7.62 -8.39 -28.40
CA VAL A 36 -8.77 -8.55 -29.30
C VAL A 36 -8.35 -8.14 -30.71
N HIS A 37 -8.84 -8.87 -31.71
CA HIS A 37 -8.59 -8.51 -33.10
C HIS A 37 -9.45 -7.32 -33.52
N ARG A 38 -8.85 -6.40 -34.26
CA ARG A 38 -9.54 -5.30 -34.93
C ARG A 38 -9.39 -5.49 -36.44
N LEU A 39 -10.50 -5.48 -37.14
CA LEU A 39 -10.56 -5.59 -38.59
C LEU A 39 -11.09 -4.28 -39.17
N THR A 40 -10.61 -3.92 -40.35
CA THR A 40 -11.10 -2.76 -41.10
C THR A 40 -11.58 -3.25 -42.45
N CYS A 41 -12.82 -2.93 -42.80
CA CYS A 41 -13.39 -3.27 -44.09
C CYS A 41 -12.70 -2.46 -45.20
N GLU A 42 -12.12 -3.13 -46.19
CA GLU A 42 -11.43 -2.48 -47.31
C GLU A 42 -12.39 -1.72 -48.24
N VAL A 43 -13.69 -2.06 -48.22
CA VAL A 43 -14.70 -1.47 -49.10
C VAL A 43 -15.33 -0.21 -48.51
N CYS A 44 -15.71 -0.24 -47.23
CA CYS A 44 -16.41 0.88 -46.59
C CYS A 44 -15.59 1.63 -45.52
N GLY A 45 -14.38 1.14 -45.19
CA GLY A 45 -13.50 1.73 -44.18
C GLY A 45 -13.98 1.52 -42.73
N ALA A 46 -15.13 0.89 -42.50
CA ALA A 46 -15.64 0.64 -41.16
C ALA A 46 -14.72 -0.33 -40.39
N SER A 47 -14.52 -0.07 -39.10
CA SER A 47 -13.68 -0.89 -38.25
C SER A 47 -14.49 -1.59 -37.17
N THR A 48 -14.30 -2.91 -37.06
CA THR A 48 -14.91 -3.77 -36.05
C THR A 48 -13.83 -4.36 -35.15
N TYR A 49 -14.18 -4.64 -33.90
CA TYR A 49 -13.28 -5.29 -32.95
C TYR A 49 -13.99 -6.45 -32.26
N GLY A 50 -13.21 -7.47 -31.89
CA GLY A 50 -13.71 -8.59 -31.08
C GLY A 50 -14.18 -8.12 -29.71
N THR A 51 -15.12 -8.85 -29.11
CA THR A 51 -15.62 -8.53 -27.78
C THR A 51 -14.58 -8.90 -26.73
N TRP A 52 -14.39 -8.04 -25.73
CA TRP A 52 -13.52 -8.36 -24.60
C TRP A 52 -14.07 -9.58 -23.84
N PRO A 53 -13.19 -10.49 -23.36
CA PRO A 53 -13.60 -11.54 -22.43
C PRO A 53 -14.27 -10.97 -21.18
N HIS A 54 -15.18 -11.73 -20.60
CA HIS A 54 -15.78 -11.34 -19.32
C HIS A 54 -14.71 -11.30 -18.22
N GLY A 55 -14.69 -10.24 -17.42
CA GLY A 55 -13.76 -10.10 -16.29
C GLY A 55 -12.45 -9.36 -16.60
N VAL A 56 -12.29 -8.80 -17.80
CA VAL A 56 -11.17 -7.88 -18.09
C VAL A 56 -11.26 -6.66 -17.16
N PRO A 57 -10.21 -6.36 -16.38
CA PRO A 57 -10.20 -5.20 -15.50
C PRO A 57 -10.20 -3.91 -16.32
N THR A 58 -10.87 -2.88 -15.80
CA THR A 58 -10.93 -1.54 -16.44
C THR A 58 -9.66 -0.71 -16.24
N GLY A 59 -8.69 -1.19 -15.44
CA GLY A 59 -7.46 -0.48 -15.10
C GLY A 59 -6.20 -1.31 -15.31
N MET A 60 -5.06 -0.61 -15.43
CA MET A 60 -3.76 -1.23 -15.74
C MET A 60 -3.06 -1.87 -14.53
N ILE A 61 -3.41 -1.47 -13.30
CA ILE A 61 -2.79 -1.98 -12.07
C ILE A 61 -3.79 -2.81 -11.26
N GLY A 62 -3.32 -3.95 -10.78
CA GLY A 62 -4.09 -4.80 -9.87
C GLY A 62 -4.12 -4.24 -8.43
N PRO A 63 -4.97 -4.82 -7.56
CA PRO A 63 -5.21 -4.30 -6.21
C PRO A 63 -3.94 -4.29 -5.33
N ARG A 64 -3.04 -5.28 -5.48
CA ARG A 64 -1.77 -5.32 -4.72
C ARG A 64 -0.80 -4.21 -5.13
N ALA A 65 -0.64 -3.99 -6.44
CA ALA A 65 0.19 -2.91 -6.95
C ALA A 65 -0.37 -1.55 -6.54
N GLN A 66 -1.69 -1.38 -6.59
CA GLN A 66 -2.36 -0.20 -6.07
C GLN A 66 -2.10 0.00 -4.56
N ALA A 67 -2.19 -1.04 -3.74
CA ALA A 67 -1.93 -0.93 -2.31
C ALA A 67 -0.48 -0.48 -2.02
N ILE A 68 0.51 -1.02 -2.75
CA ILE A 68 1.92 -0.61 -2.63
C ILE A 68 2.10 0.85 -3.04
N VAL A 69 1.51 1.28 -4.16
CA VAL A 69 1.51 2.69 -4.60
C VAL A 69 0.97 3.58 -3.49
N SER A 70 -0.19 3.23 -2.94
CA SER A 70 -0.86 4.01 -1.91
C SER A 70 -0.09 4.06 -0.60
N LEU A 71 0.59 2.97 -0.23
CA LEU A 71 1.49 2.95 0.92
C LEU A 71 2.68 3.90 0.70
N CYS A 72 3.33 3.82 -0.46
CA CYS A 72 4.46 4.67 -0.81
C CYS A 72 4.07 6.16 -0.81
N THR A 73 2.96 6.52 -1.45
CA THR A 73 2.61 7.94 -1.64
C THR A 73 1.84 8.51 -0.46
N GLY A 74 1.03 7.71 0.22
CA GLY A 74 0.22 8.13 1.36
C GLY A 74 1.00 8.05 2.68
N ALA A 75 1.39 6.85 3.09
CA ALA A 75 2.02 6.63 4.39
C ALA A 75 3.48 7.07 4.42
N TYR A 76 4.26 6.70 3.40
CA TYR A 76 5.69 7.04 3.32
C TYR A 76 5.94 8.41 2.68
N ARG A 77 4.89 9.05 2.14
CA ARG A 77 4.94 10.40 1.55
C ARG A 77 5.99 10.54 0.44
N LEU A 78 6.26 9.46 -0.29
CA LEU A 78 7.16 9.48 -1.43
C LEU A 78 6.53 10.27 -2.57
N SER A 79 7.37 10.99 -3.32
CA SER A 79 6.91 11.63 -4.56
C SER A 79 6.48 10.57 -5.58
N LYS A 80 5.60 10.92 -6.52
CA LYS A 80 5.15 10.00 -7.57
C LYS A 80 6.30 9.46 -8.42
N ARG A 81 7.31 10.29 -8.69
CA ARG A 81 8.55 9.88 -9.39
C ARG A 81 9.39 8.91 -8.56
N THR A 82 9.54 9.15 -7.26
CA THR A 82 10.26 8.22 -6.38
C THR A 82 9.51 6.90 -6.26
N THR A 83 8.18 6.94 -6.18
CA THR A 83 7.34 5.73 -6.17
C THR A 83 7.50 4.95 -7.48
N GLN A 84 7.54 5.62 -8.62
CA GLN A 84 7.85 4.99 -9.91
C GLN A 84 9.19 4.26 -9.90
N GLN A 85 10.24 4.91 -9.37
CA GLN A 85 11.57 4.31 -9.23
C GLN A 85 11.54 3.09 -8.32
N VAL A 86 10.91 3.19 -7.13
CA VAL A 86 10.75 2.04 -6.23
C VAL A 86 10.05 0.87 -6.91
N LEU A 87 8.99 1.13 -7.69
CA LEU A 87 8.26 0.08 -8.39
C LEU A 87 9.10 -0.59 -9.49
N HIS A 88 9.90 0.20 -10.19
CA HIS A 88 10.84 -0.31 -11.17
C HIS A 88 11.97 -1.12 -10.51
N ASP A 89 12.60 -0.58 -9.47
CA ASP A 89 13.80 -1.17 -8.89
C ASP A 89 13.51 -2.45 -8.08
N LEU A 90 12.35 -2.50 -7.40
CA LEU A 90 11.97 -3.66 -6.58
C LEU A 90 11.16 -4.71 -7.32
N PHE A 91 10.38 -4.30 -8.33
CA PHE A 91 9.42 -5.18 -9.01
C PHE A 91 9.55 -5.17 -10.54
N GLY A 92 10.48 -4.44 -11.13
CA GLY A 92 10.59 -4.32 -12.59
C GLY A 92 9.36 -3.68 -13.26
N LEU A 93 8.52 -2.96 -12.49
CA LEU A 93 7.27 -2.38 -12.99
C LEU A 93 7.51 -0.99 -13.60
N SER A 94 7.52 -0.93 -14.93
CA SER A 94 7.61 0.32 -15.71
C SER A 94 6.25 1.00 -15.86
N LEU A 95 5.81 1.72 -14.82
CA LEU A 95 4.56 2.50 -14.84
C LEU A 95 4.81 3.98 -15.16
N SER A 96 3.85 4.66 -15.78
CA SER A 96 3.90 6.12 -15.93
C SER A 96 3.52 6.81 -14.61
N VAL A 97 3.97 8.06 -14.42
CA VAL A 97 3.52 8.88 -13.28
C VAL A 97 2.00 9.06 -13.28
N GLY A 98 1.36 9.18 -14.46
CA GLY A 98 -0.10 9.26 -14.57
C GLY A 98 -0.79 8.00 -14.04
N THR A 99 -0.23 6.82 -14.31
CA THR A 99 -0.72 5.55 -13.77
C THR A 99 -0.65 5.50 -12.25
N ILE A 100 0.34 6.13 -11.63
CA ILE A 100 0.51 6.17 -10.16
C ILE A 100 -0.44 7.18 -9.50
N SER A 101 -0.83 8.24 -10.21
CA SER A 101 -1.77 9.25 -9.71
C SER A 101 -3.25 8.82 -9.84
N ASN A 102 -3.61 8.13 -10.92
CA ASN A 102 -4.99 7.70 -11.18
C ASN A 102 -5.68 6.89 -10.06
N PRO A 103 -5.02 5.94 -9.36
CA PRO A 103 -5.66 5.10 -8.35
C PRO A 103 -5.83 5.77 -6.98
N GLU A 104 -5.48 7.06 -6.83
CA GLU A 104 -5.69 7.77 -5.57
C GLU A 104 -7.17 7.81 -5.20
N ALA A 105 -8.06 8.11 -6.16
CA ALA A 105 -9.49 8.19 -5.90
C ALA A 105 -10.09 6.84 -5.47
N SER A 106 -9.70 5.74 -6.12
CA SER A 106 -10.18 4.41 -5.74
C SER A 106 -9.63 3.99 -4.38
N THR A 107 -8.38 4.34 -4.06
CA THR A 107 -7.79 4.09 -2.74
C THR A 107 -8.52 4.87 -1.65
N THR A 108 -8.76 6.16 -1.87
CA THR A 108 -9.51 6.99 -0.92
C THR A 108 -10.86 6.37 -0.61
N LYS A 109 -11.60 5.92 -1.63
CA LYS A 109 -12.89 5.26 -1.45
C LYS A 109 -12.80 4.00 -0.60
N VAL A 110 -11.78 3.16 -0.81
CA VAL A 110 -11.55 1.94 -0.01
C VAL A 110 -11.22 2.29 1.46
N LEU A 111 -10.58 3.44 1.69
CA LEU A 111 -10.19 3.89 3.02
C LEU A 111 -11.29 4.68 3.77
N GLU A 112 -12.43 4.98 3.15
CA GLU A 112 -13.52 5.74 3.79
C GLU A 112 -13.98 5.09 5.10
N ALA A 113 -14.38 3.81 5.05
CA ALA A 113 -14.86 3.09 6.22
C ALA A 113 -13.86 3.03 7.40
N PRO A 114 -12.57 2.64 7.22
CA PRO A 114 -11.62 2.65 8.32
C PRO A 114 -11.28 4.06 8.80
N VAL A 115 -11.31 5.08 7.93
CA VAL A 115 -11.13 6.49 8.35
C VAL A 115 -12.30 6.95 9.23
N ASP A 116 -13.53 6.59 8.89
CA ASP A 116 -14.70 6.92 9.70
C ASP A 116 -14.70 6.22 11.06
N GLN A 117 -14.26 4.95 11.11
CA GLN A 117 -14.04 4.24 12.36
C GLN A 117 -12.98 4.91 13.24
N ALA A 118 -11.84 5.28 12.65
CA ALA A 118 -10.79 6.00 13.35
C ALA A 118 -11.27 7.37 13.86
N ARG A 119 -12.08 8.07 13.07
CA ARG A 119 -12.71 9.35 13.46
C ARG A 119 -13.62 9.17 14.67
N ALA A 120 -14.53 8.20 14.63
CA ALA A 120 -15.44 7.92 15.74
C ALA A 120 -14.67 7.57 17.02
N TYR A 121 -13.66 6.70 16.89
CA TYR A 121 -12.81 6.32 18.02
C TYR A 121 -12.13 7.54 18.66
N VAL A 122 -11.51 8.42 17.85
CA VAL A 122 -10.82 9.62 18.36
C VAL A 122 -11.77 10.57 19.08
N GLN A 123 -13.02 10.68 18.65
CA GLN A 123 -14.04 11.53 19.29
C GLN A 123 -14.45 11.04 20.68
N GLU A 124 -14.35 9.73 20.93
CA GLU A 124 -14.67 9.12 22.22
C GLU A 124 -13.52 9.20 23.23
N GLN A 125 -12.32 9.57 22.79
CA GLN A 125 -11.16 9.62 23.68
C GLN A 125 -11.21 10.82 24.63
N ALA A 126 -10.84 10.59 25.89
CA ALA A 126 -10.78 11.65 26.91
C ALA A 126 -9.81 12.78 26.55
N ARG A 127 -8.80 12.48 25.71
CA ARG A 127 -7.80 13.45 25.23
C ARG A 127 -7.47 13.16 23.77
N ALA A 128 -7.48 14.21 22.95
CA ALA A 128 -6.99 14.18 21.57
C ALA A 128 -6.06 15.38 21.34
N HIS A 129 -4.98 15.15 20.60
CA HIS A 129 -4.04 16.18 20.17
C HIS A 129 -4.38 16.57 18.74
N LEU A 130 -4.56 17.87 18.52
CA LEU A 130 -4.82 18.43 17.20
C LEU A 130 -3.57 19.11 16.67
N ASN A 131 -3.28 18.89 15.40
CA ASN A 131 -2.23 19.59 14.68
C ASN A 131 -2.72 20.05 13.31
N GLU A 132 -2.21 21.17 12.84
CA GLU A 132 -2.55 21.77 11.56
C GLU A 132 -1.27 21.87 10.72
N THR A 133 -1.37 21.55 9.43
CA THR A 133 -0.30 21.80 8.47
C THR A 133 -0.87 22.51 7.26
N GLY A 134 -0.38 23.71 6.97
CA GLY A 134 -0.80 24.50 5.81
C GLY A 134 0.15 24.37 4.63
N TRP A 135 -0.38 24.44 3.41
CA TRP A 135 0.40 24.55 2.17
C TRP A 135 -0.34 25.38 1.11
N ARG A 136 0.29 25.58 -0.05
CA ARG A 136 -0.35 26.17 -1.23
C ARG A 136 -0.73 25.09 -2.24
N GLN A 137 -1.99 25.08 -2.65
CA GLN A 137 -2.53 24.19 -3.67
C GLN A 137 -3.24 25.03 -4.73
N GLY A 138 -2.77 24.97 -5.99
CA GLY A 138 -3.35 25.77 -7.09
C GLY A 138 -3.40 27.27 -6.78
N GLY A 139 -2.38 27.81 -6.09
CA GLY A 139 -2.32 29.21 -5.68
C GLY A 139 -3.17 29.58 -4.46
N LYS A 140 -4.02 28.68 -3.95
CA LYS A 140 -4.85 28.89 -2.76
C LYS A 140 -4.17 28.29 -1.52
N ARG A 141 -4.45 28.84 -0.33
CA ARG A 141 -4.03 28.19 0.93
C ARG A 141 -4.92 26.98 1.18
N ALA A 142 -4.30 25.89 1.60
CA ALA A 142 -4.92 24.64 1.97
C ALA A 142 -4.38 24.19 3.34
N TRP A 143 -5.14 23.36 4.04
CA TRP A 143 -4.84 22.90 5.39
C TRP A 143 -5.20 21.43 5.55
N LEU A 144 -4.32 20.69 6.24
CA LEU A 144 -4.57 19.35 6.74
C LEU A 144 -4.65 19.42 8.26
N TRP A 145 -5.79 18.99 8.79
CA TRP A 145 -5.99 18.80 10.21
C TRP A 145 -5.74 17.35 10.56
N VAL A 146 -4.94 17.11 11.59
CA VAL A 146 -4.68 15.78 12.14
C VAL A 146 -5.18 15.77 13.58
N ALA A 147 -5.98 14.76 13.91
CA ALA A 147 -6.35 14.43 15.28
C ALA A 147 -5.71 13.10 15.65
N ALA A 148 -4.96 13.08 16.75
CA ALA A 148 -4.31 11.88 17.26
C ALA A 148 -4.70 11.65 18.71
N ALA A 149 -5.04 10.42 19.05
CA ALA A 149 -5.31 9.99 20.42
C ALA A 149 -4.58 8.68 20.69
N THR A 150 -4.33 8.37 21.96
CA THR A 150 -3.70 7.11 22.34
C THR A 150 -4.60 5.96 21.92
N TRP A 151 -4.04 5.01 21.18
CA TRP A 151 -4.71 3.78 20.84
C TRP A 151 -4.65 2.86 22.07
N VAL A 152 -5.83 2.50 22.60
CA VAL A 152 -5.95 1.67 23.80
C VAL A 152 -6.67 0.39 23.38
N TRP A 153 -5.94 -0.73 23.38
CA TRP A 153 -6.47 -2.08 23.20
C TRP A 153 -6.10 -2.91 24.42
#